data_AF-A0A0F5FDW0-F1
#
_entry.id   AF-A0A0F5FDW0-F1
#
_cell.length_a   1.000
_cell.length_b   1.000
_cell.length_c   1.000
_cell.angle_alpha   90.00
_cell.angle_beta   90.00
_cell.angle_gamma   90.00
#
_symmetry.space_group_name_H-M   'P 1'
#
loop_
_entity.id
_entity.type
_entity.pdbx_description
1 polymer ?
#
loop_
_entity_poly.entity_id
_entity_poly.type
_entity_poly.pdbx_seq_one_letter_code
_entity_poly.pdbx_strand_id
1 'polypeptide(L)' 'MAAGGENDQNDVHRPDAPTQADCNEVSSLFWSVVHNTRSGNGAAAENLEVLELDRQDLLE' A
#
# COMPACT_ATOMS: atom_id res chain seq x y z
N MET A 1 -5.22 -34.94 -2.18
CA MET A 1 -4.93 -33.75 -1.33
C MET A 1 -4.31 -32.68 -2.19
N ALA A 2 -5.06 -31.63 -2.52
CA ALA A 2 -4.52 -30.32 -2.85
C ALA A 2 -5.55 -29.34 -2.29
N ALA A 3 -5.22 -28.79 -1.11
CA ALA A 3 -5.96 -27.77 -0.43
C ALA A 3 -5.69 -26.42 -1.13
N GLY A 4 -6.73 -25.62 -1.31
CA GLY A 4 -6.62 -24.30 -1.92
C GLY A 4 -7.95 -23.80 -2.45
N GLY A 5 -9.04 -24.10 -1.76
CA GLY A 5 -10.30 -23.37 -1.92
C GLY A 5 -10.44 -22.44 -0.73
N GLU A 6 -10.93 -21.24 -0.98
CA GLU A 6 -11.53 -20.34 0.02
C GLU A 6 -10.54 -19.42 0.78
N ASN A 7 -10.04 -18.39 0.08
CA ASN A 7 -9.78 -17.09 0.74
C ASN A 7 -10.06 -15.85 -0.14
N ASP A 8 -10.76 -15.96 -1.26
CA ASP A 8 -11.07 -14.81 -2.14
C ASP A 8 -12.09 -13.80 -1.58
N GLN A 9 -12.68 -14.05 -0.40
CA GLN A 9 -13.69 -13.15 0.16
C GLN A 9 -13.08 -11.90 0.85
N ASN A 10 -11.76 -11.85 1.03
CA ASN A 10 -11.03 -10.69 1.55
C ASN A 10 -9.76 -10.36 0.73
N ASP A 11 -9.45 -11.15 -0.30
CA ASP A 11 -8.29 -10.90 -1.14
C ASP A 11 -8.63 -9.73 -2.07
N VAL A 12 -8.00 -8.58 -1.81
CA VAL A 12 -8.12 -7.42 -2.69
C VAL A 12 -7.46 -7.80 -4.00
N HIS A 13 -8.26 -8.23 -4.98
CA HIS A 13 -7.82 -8.34 -6.36
C HIS A 13 -7.14 -7.02 -6.71
N ARG A 14 -5.82 -7.06 -6.92
CA ARG A 14 -5.06 -5.89 -7.32
C ARG A 14 -5.77 -5.39 -8.57
N PRO A 15 -6.42 -4.22 -8.54
CA PRO A 15 -7.06 -3.73 -9.73
C PRO A 15 -5.97 -3.69 -10.78
N ASP A 16 -6.16 -4.39 -11.91
CA ASP A 16 -5.47 -4.09 -13.15
C ASP A 16 -5.95 -2.71 -13.61
N ALA A 17 -5.63 -1.72 -12.80
CA ALA A 17 -5.74 -0.32 -13.11
C ALA A 17 -4.69 -0.05 -14.20
N PRO A 18 -4.96 0.86 -15.14
CA PRO A 18 -4.08 1.22 -16.25
C PRO A 18 -2.71 1.83 -15.85
N THR A 19 -2.23 1.60 -14.63
CA THR A 19 -1.09 2.22 -13.94
C THR A 19 -0.17 1.15 -13.32
N GLN A 20 0.32 0.21 -14.15
CA GLN A 20 1.27 -0.82 -13.69
C GLN A 20 2.56 -0.21 -13.07
N ALA A 21 2.94 1.00 -13.51
CA ALA A 21 4.07 1.74 -12.95
C ALA A 21 3.77 2.26 -11.54
N ASP A 22 2.64 2.95 -11.36
CA ASP A 22 2.34 3.66 -10.12
C ASP A 22 2.00 2.70 -8.98
N CYS A 23 1.45 1.51 -9.25
CA CYS A 23 1.21 0.49 -8.21
C CYS A 23 2.49 0.06 -7.48
N ASN A 24 3.64 -0.01 -8.17
CA ASN A 24 4.89 -0.42 -7.54
C ASN A 24 5.47 0.70 -6.66
N GLU A 25 5.25 1.95 -7.08
CA GLU A 25 5.67 3.14 -6.35
C GLU A 25 4.81 3.39 -5.11
N VAL A 26 3.47 3.30 -5.23
CA VAL A 26 2.54 3.35 -4.09
C VAL A 26 2.83 2.26 -3.07
N SER A 27 3.16 1.04 -3.53
CA SER A 27 3.55 -0.06 -2.62
C SER A 27 4.84 0.27 -1.87
N SER A 28 5.82 0.89 -2.54
CA SER A 28 7.09 1.28 -1.93
C SER A 28 6.91 2.40 -0.89
N LEU A 29 6.04 3.37 -1.18
CA LEU A 29 5.66 4.43 -0.24
C LEU A 29 4.96 3.86 1.00
N PHE A 30 4.00 2.95 0.80
CA PHE A 30 3.29 2.27 1.89
C PHE A 30 4.25 1.53 2.83
N TRP A 31 5.17 0.72 2.29
CA TRP A 31 6.12 -0.02 3.13
C TRP A 31 7.11 0.90 3.86
N SER A 32 7.48 2.04 3.27
CA SER A 32 8.32 3.05 3.93
C SER A 32 7.62 3.68 5.13
N VAL A 33 6.32 3.97 5.00
CA VAL A 33 5.46 4.52 6.06
C VAL A 33 5.26 3.52 7.20
N VAL A 34 5.04 2.25 6.88
CA VAL A 34 4.99 1.17 7.88
C VAL A 34 6.33 1.04 8.62
N HIS A 35 7.45 1.10 7.89
CA HIS A 35 8.78 1.04 8.49
C HIS A 35 9.05 2.23 9.42
N ASN A 36 8.71 3.45 9.01
CA ASN A 36 8.86 4.66 9.82
C ASN A 36 8.02 4.57 11.11
N THR A 37 6.76 4.14 10.97
CA THR A 37 5.85 3.96 12.12
C THR A 37 6.37 2.92 13.10
N ARG A 38 6.85 1.77 12.62
CA ARG A 38 7.41 0.71 13.48
C ARG A 38 8.75 1.10 14.09
N SER A 39 9.55 1.91 13.40
CA SER A 39 10.85 2.38 13.88
C SER A 39 10.74 3.54 14.88
N GLY A 40 9.53 4.02 15.15
CA GLY A 40 9.29 5.18 16.02
C GLY A 40 9.68 6.51 15.38
N ASN A 41 9.79 6.55 14.06
CA ASN A 41 10.05 7.77 13.30
C ASN A 41 8.71 8.44 12.94
N GLY A 42 8.14 9.18 13.90
CA GLY A 42 6.81 9.82 13.81
C GLY A 42 5.66 8.94 14.31
N ALA A 43 4.50 9.54 14.57
CA ALA A 43 3.30 8.77 14.90
C ALA A 43 2.66 8.18 13.63
N ALA A 44 1.89 7.11 13.84
CA ALA A 44 1.21 6.42 12.74
C ALA A 44 0.28 7.35 11.95
N ALA A 45 -0.42 8.26 12.63
CA ALA A 45 -1.34 9.20 11.98
C ALA A 45 -0.61 10.13 11.00
N GLU A 46 0.47 10.76 11.47
CA GLU A 46 1.28 11.69 10.67
C GLU A 46 1.91 10.98 9.47
N ASN A 47 2.42 9.76 9.66
CA ASN A 47 3.01 8.98 8.57
C ASN A 47 1.97 8.53 7.53
N LEU A 48 0.71 8.31 7.92
CA LEU A 48 -0.38 8.01 6.98
C LEU A 48 -0.85 9.26 6.23
N GLU A 49 -0.83 10.44 6.84
CA GLU A 49 -1.14 11.70 6.17
C GLU A 49 -0.10 12.01 5.07
N VAL A 50 1.18 11.78 5.35
CA VAL A 50 2.26 11.90 4.35
C VAL A 50 2.06 10.92 3.20
N LEU A 51 1.74 9.65 3.50
CA LEU A 51 1.45 8.64 2.47
C LEU A 51 0.35 9.08 1.50
N GLU A 52 -0.73 9.64 2.05
CA GLU A 52 -1.87 10.06 1.25
C GLU A 52 -1.48 11.23 0.33
N LEU A 53 -0.69 12.20 0.82
CA LEU A 53 -0.16 13.30 0.02
C LEU A 53 0.77 12.80 -1.11
N ASP A 54 1.75 11.95 -0.80
CA ASP A 54 2.65 11.37 -1.81
C ASP A 54 1.87 10.56 -2.85
N ARG A 55 0.80 9.84 -2.45
CA ARG A 55 -0.05 9.10 -3.38
C ARG A 55 -0.87 10.02 -4.29
N GLN A 56 -1.30 11.19 -3.80
CA GLN A 56 -2.04 12.16 -4.62
C GLN A 56 -1.12 12.82 -5.65
N ASP A 57 0.11 13.18 -5.26
CA ASP A 57 1.12 13.74 -6.17
C ASP A 57 1.48 12.76 -7.30
N LEU A 58 1.61 11.47 -6.99
CA LEU A 58 1.89 10.41 -7.98
C LEU A 58 0.76 10.17 -8.99
N LEU A 59 -0.48 10.52 -8.65
CA LEU A 59 -1.66 10.24 -9.48
C LEU A 59 -2.16 11.48 -10.27
N GLU A 60 -1.50 12.63 -10.13
CA GLU A 60 -1.76 13.87 -10.91
C GLU A 60 -1.10 13.89 -12.29
#